data_AF-A0A965JQR7-F1
#
_entry.id   AF-A0A965JQR7-F1
#
_cell.length_a   1.000
_cell.length_b   1.000
_cell.length_c   1.000
_cell.angle_alpha   90.00
_cell.angle_beta   90.00
_cell.angle_gamma   90.00
#
_symmetry.space_group_name_H-M   'P 1'
#
loop_
_entity.id
_entity.type
_entity.pdbx_description
1 polymer ?
#
loop_
_entity_poly.entity_id
_entity_poly.type
_entity_poly.pdbx_seq_one_letter_code
_entity_poly.pdbx_strand_id
1 'polypeptide(L)'
;MQYYSGPRAENAQVREGRLIIRALKESLSSARDWGGQRYTSARLITQGKAAWTYGFFEISAKMPCGKGTWPAIWTLGVGGRWPEDGELDILEHMGRDPERVSSAVHVAMGHAGQAFSSSLSLPDACQKFHRYQMHWTPDGVTFGVNGQAHMRYPKTDVGPRGWPF
;
A
#
# COMPACT_ATOMS: atom_id res chain seq x y z
N MET A 1 -2.33 -16.47 6.11
CA MET A 1 -2.08 -15.42 7.12
C MET A 1 -0.61 -15.47 7.52
N GLN A 2 0.00 -14.30 7.75
CA GLN A 2 1.43 -14.09 7.92
C GLN A 2 1.78 -13.36 9.22
N TYR A 3 3.00 -13.60 9.72
CA TYR A 3 3.65 -12.79 10.75
C TYR A 3 4.36 -11.60 10.10
N TYR A 4 4.20 -10.40 10.65
CA TYR A 4 5.16 -9.31 10.42
C TYR A 4 6.25 -9.42 11.46
N SER A 5 7.37 -10.01 11.07
CA SER A 5 8.33 -10.69 11.96
C SER A 5 9.39 -9.78 12.61
N GLY A 6 9.15 -8.47 12.71
CA GLY A 6 10.11 -7.52 13.28
C GLY A 6 11.35 -7.29 12.38
N PRO A 7 12.53 -6.96 12.94
CA PRO A 7 13.72 -6.56 12.17
C PRO A 7 14.50 -7.77 11.60
N ARG A 8 13.82 -8.70 10.93
CA ARG A 8 14.45 -9.86 10.29
C ARG A 8 14.92 -9.54 8.88
N ALA A 9 16.22 -9.72 8.62
CA ALA A 9 16.83 -9.51 7.31
C ALA A 9 16.27 -10.46 6.23
N GLU A 10 15.74 -11.61 6.64
CA GLU A 10 15.07 -12.57 5.77
C GLU A 10 13.78 -11.99 5.16
N ASN A 11 13.10 -11.10 5.90
CA ASN A 11 11.84 -10.50 5.48
C ASN A 11 11.99 -9.06 4.96
N ALA A 12 12.98 -8.29 5.45
CA ALA A 12 13.29 -6.96 4.94
C ALA A 12 14.79 -6.67 4.99
N GLN A 13 15.40 -6.41 3.83
CA GLN A 13 16.81 -6.04 3.74
C GLN A 13 17.06 -5.07 2.59
N VAL A 14 18.08 -4.23 2.74
CA VAL A 14 18.61 -3.43 1.63
C VAL A 14 19.77 -4.20 1.01
N ARG A 15 19.67 -4.46 -0.30
CA ARG A 15 20.72 -5.15 -1.07
C ARG A 15 20.79 -4.56 -2.47
N GLU A 16 22.00 -4.26 -2.93
CA GLU A 16 22.26 -3.75 -4.29
C GLU A 16 21.36 -2.53 -4.61
N GLY A 17 21.33 -1.56 -3.70
CA GLY A 17 20.57 -0.31 -3.85
C GLY A 17 19.05 -0.45 -3.77
N ARG A 18 18.52 -1.63 -3.39
CA ARG A 18 17.09 -1.92 -3.37
C ARG A 18 16.65 -2.43 -2.01
N LEU A 19 15.50 -1.97 -1.56
CA LEU A 19 14.78 -2.60 -0.46
C LEU A 19 14.06 -3.85 -0.98
N ILE A 20 14.33 -4.99 -0.36
CA ILE A 20 13.70 -6.27 -0.67
C ILE A 20 12.80 -6.65 0.51
N ILE A 21 11.48 -6.66 0.29
CA ILE A 21 10.50 -7.23 1.21
C ILE A 21 10.14 -8.63 0.71
N ARG A 22 10.28 -9.65 1.57
CA ARG A 22 10.06 -11.05 1.21
C ARG A 22 9.01 -11.68 2.11
N ALA A 23 7.97 -12.21 1.49
CA ALA A 23 7.09 -13.17 2.12
C ALA A 23 7.70 -14.57 2.02
N LEU A 24 7.84 -15.26 3.16
CA LEU A 24 8.42 -16.61 3.23
C LEU A 24 7.40 -17.57 3.80
N LYS A 25 7.36 -18.80 3.28
CA LYS A 25 6.57 -19.89 3.88
C LYS A 25 7.38 -20.50 5.01
N GLU A 26 7.16 -20.02 6.22
CA GLU A 26 7.79 -20.52 7.45
C GLU A 26 6.86 -20.27 8.64
N SER A 27 7.07 -21.03 9.73
CA SER A 27 6.43 -20.81 11.02
C SER A 27 7.48 -20.39 12.03
N LEU A 28 7.22 -19.34 12.79
CA LEU A 28 8.11 -18.87 13.85
C LEU A 28 7.58 -19.34 15.20
N SER A 29 8.32 -20.23 15.87
CA SER A 29 8.02 -20.62 17.26
C SER A 29 8.29 -19.49 18.26
N SER A 30 9.10 -18.50 17.87
CA SER A 30 9.48 -17.35 18.70
C SER A 30 8.52 -16.16 18.59
N ALA A 31 7.52 -16.20 17.70
CA ALA A 31 6.53 -15.14 17.53
C ALA A 31 5.16 -15.59 18.03
N ARG A 32 4.37 -14.67 18.57
CA ARG A 32 3.02 -14.97 19.04
C ARG A 32 2.12 -15.32 17.86
N ASP A 33 1.62 -16.55 17.86
CA ASP A 33 0.62 -17.04 16.90
C ASP A 33 -0.74 -16.37 17.18
N TRP A 34 -1.33 -15.79 16.13
CA TRP A 34 -2.66 -15.14 16.17
C TRP A 34 -3.70 -15.87 15.30
N GLY A 35 -3.48 -17.14 14.97
CA GLY A 35 -4.46 -17.94 14.21
C GLY A 35 -3.86 -18.86 13.14
N GLY A 36 -2.73 -19.51 13.41
CA GLY A 36 -2.08 -20.48 12.54
C GLY A 36 -1.31 -19.85 11.39
N GLN A 37 -0.57 -18.75 11.62
CA GLN A 37 0.24 -18.17 10.55
C GLN A 37 1.33 -19.15 10.10
N ARG A 38 1.43 -19.35 8.78
CA ARG A 38 2.40 -20.26 8.11
C ARG A 38 3.33 -19.52 7.16
N TYR A 39 3.36 -18.20 7.32
CA TYR A 39 4.15 -17.29 6.50
C TYR A 39 4.71 -16.19 7.38
N THR A 40 5.85 -15.64 6.98
CA THR A 40 6.42 -14.40 7.53
C THR A 40 6.52 -13.37 6.42
N SER A 41 6.51 -12.09 6.78
CA SER A 41 6.70 -10.96 5.87
C SER A 41 7.19 -9.74 6.67
N ALA A 42 7.30 -8.59 6.02
CA ALA A 42 7.57 -7.32 6.67
C ALA A 42 6.52 -6.27 6.31
N ARG A 43 6.26 -5.38 7.27
CA ARG A 43 5.49 -4.14 7.08
C ARG A 43 6.35 -2.99 7.61
N LEU A 44 6.87 -2.19 6.71
CA LEU A 44 7.70 -1.04 7.06
C LEU A 44 6.83 0.20 7.13
N ILE A 45 6.95 0.95 8.22
CA ILE A 45 6.14 2.15 8.48
C ILE A 45 7.04 3.31 8.89
N THR A 46 6.62 4.53 8.54
CA THR A 46 7.28 5.78 8.95
C THR A 46 6.61 6.44 10.16
N GLN A 47 5.57 5.82 10.74
CA GLN A 47 4.87 6.34 11.92
C GLN A 47 5.84 6.67 13.06
N GLY A 48 5.71 7.88 13.63
CA GLY A 48 6.59 8.39 14.67
C GLY A 48 8.00 8.78 14.20
N LYS A 49 8.30 8.70 12.89
CA LYS A 49 9.60 9.05 12.30
C LYS A 49 9.48 10.13 11.25
N ALA A 50 8.56 9.97 10.30
CA ALA A 50 8.31 10.90 9.22
C ALA A 50 6.85 10.83 8.77
N ALA A 51 6.27 12.01 8.56
CA ALA A 51 4.94 12.21 8.00
C ALA A 51 4.98 13.44 7.10
N TRP A 52 4.07 13.49 6.14
CA TRP A 52 3.98 14.55 5.15
C TRP A 52 2.53 14.96 4.99
N THR A 53 2.33 16.21 4.61
CA THR A 53 1.04 16.71 4.13
C THR A 53 1.26 17.29 2.75
N TYR A 54 0.51 16.78 1.78
CA TYR A 54 0.67 17.07 0.36
C TYR A 54 2.03 16.62 -0.21
N GLY A 55 2.16 16.72 -1.53
CA GLY A 55 3.39 16.45 -2.27
C GLY A 55 3.22 15.42 -3.37
N PHE A 56 4.36 15.09 -3.99
CA PHE A 56 4.46 14.04 -4.99
C PHE A 56 5.27 12.87 -4.42
N PHE A 57 4.63 11.71 -4.36
CA PHE A 57 5.22 10.48 -3.85
C PHE A 57 5.39 9.53 -5.02
N GLU A 58 6.61 9.04 -5.21
CA GLU A 58 6.92 8.05 -6.24
C GLU A 58 7.70 6.90 -5.63
N ILE A 59 7.22 5.68 -5.87
CA ILE A 59 7.87 4.46 -5.42
C ILE A 59 8.12 3.59 -6.65
N SER A 60 9.40 3.31 -6.93
CA SER A 60 9.78 2.34 -7.96
C SER A 60 9.81 0.94 -7.34
N ALA A 61 8.88 0.08 -7.74
CA ALA A 61 8.77 -1.28 -7.20
C ALA A 61 8.44 -2.31 -8.29
N LYS A 62 8.82 -3.56 -8.04
CA LYS A 62 8.42 -4.74 -8.81
C LYS A 62 7.62 -5.66 -7.90
N MET A 63 6.42 -6.06 -8.30
CA MET A 63 5.55 -6.89 -7.48
C MET A 63 6.01 -8.35 -7.47
N PRO A 64 5.73 -9.12 -6.39
CA PRO A 64 5.92 -10.56 -6.38
C PRO A 64 4.91 -11.27 -7.28
N CYS A 65 5.38 -12.25 -8.08
CA CYS A 65 4.50 -13.26 -8.66
C CYS A 65 4.11 -14.27 -7.58
N GLY A 66 2.81 -14.50 -7.34
CA GLY A 66 2.39 -15.66 -6.55
C GLY A 66 0.99 -15.54 -5.98
N LYS A 67 0.16 -16.56 -6.23
CA LYS A 67 -1.19 -16.64 -5.67
C LYS A 67 -1.14 -16.55 -4.14
N GLY A 68 -1.98 -15.68 -3.58
CA GLY A 68 -2.06 -15.42 -2.13
C GLY A 68 -1.14 -14.32 -1.62
N THR A 69 -0.30 -13.73 -2.47
CA THR A 69 0.42 -12.48 -2.14
C THR A 69 -0.51 -11.28 -2.26
N TRP A 70 -0.26 -10.27 -1.41
CA TRP A 70 -0.95 -8.97 -1.43
C TRP A 70 0.06 -7.88 -1.02
N PRO A 71 1.01 -7.52 -1.90
CA PRO A 71 1.85 -6.34 -1.69
C PRO A 71 1.01 -5.05 -1.71
N ALA A 72 1.39 -4.09 -0.87
CA ALA A 72 0.73 -2.79 -0.80
C ALA A 72 1.75 -1.67 -0.56
N ILE A 73 1.48 -0.50 -1.14
CA ILE A 73 2.14 0.78 -0.87
C ILE A 73 1.04 1.78 -0.56
N TRP A 74 0.99 2.25 0.68
CA TRP A 74 -0.16 2.97 1.20
C TRP A 74 0.26 3.91 2.33
N THR A 75 -0.65 4.80 2.70
CA THR A 75 -0.47 5.77 3.78
C THR A 75 -1.69 5.80 4.70
N LEU A 76 -1.48 6.18 5.95
CA LEU A 76 -2.52 6.41 6.94
C LEU A 76 -2.40 7.80 7.54
N GLY A 77 -3.54 8.38 7.92
CA GLY A 77 -3.58 9.55 8.78
C GLY A 77 -2.86 9.33 10.11
N VAL A 78 -2.11 10.35 10.56
CA VAL A 78 -1.26 10.28 11.76
C VAL A 78 -2.07 10.04 13.04
N GLY A 79 -3.34 10.44 13.08
CA GLY A 79 -4.23 10.23 14.24
C GLY A 79 -4.58 8.76 14.50
N GLY A 80 -4.46 7.90 13.49
CA GLY A 80 -4.61 6.44 13.62
C GLY A 80 -6.05 5.94 13.81
N ARG A 81 -7.06 6.81 13.75
CA ARG A 81 -8.48 6.40 13.74
C ARG A 81 -8.87 6.08 12.31
N TRP A 82 -9.23 4.83 12.07
CA TRP A 82 -9.63 4.38 10.75
C TRP A 82 -11.14 4.10 10.72
N PRO A 83 -11.87 4.58 9.71
CA PRO A 83 -11.40 5.32 8.51
C PRO A 83 -11.36 6.85 8.66
N GLU A 84 -11.58 7.40 9.86
CA GLU A 84 -11.81 8.84 10.09
C GLU A 84 -10.61 9.73 9.74
N ASP A 85 -9.40 9.24 9.94
CA ASP A 85 -8.17 9.97 9.63
C ASP A 85 -7.64 9.64 8.22
N GLY A 86 -8.36 8.79 7.47
CA GLY A 86 -8.12 8.48 6.07
C GLY A 86 -6.99 7.47 5.78
N GLU A 87 -7.11 6.83 4.61
CA GLU A 87 -6.12 5.94 4.01
C GLU A 87 -6.00 6.26 2.51
N LEU A 88 -4.77 6.36 2.02
CA LEU A 88 -4.48 6.55 0.59
C LEU A 88 -3.62 5.37 0.12
N ASP A 89 -4.22 4.47 -0.65
CA ASP A 89 -3.55 3.33 -1.25
C ASP A 89 -2.97 3.72 -2.59
N ILE A 90 -1.66 3.93 -2.62
CA ILE A 90 -0.92 4.23 -3.85
C ILE A 90 -0.91 3.00 -4.76
N LEU A 91 -0.75 1.82 -4.16
CA LEU A 91 -0.75 0.55 -4.84
C LEU A 91 -1.30 -0.55 -3.94
N GLU A 92 -2.25 -1.30 -4.47
CA GLU A 92 -2.52 -2.68 -4.07
C GLU A 92 -2.37 -3.60 -5.29
N HIS A 93 -1.82 -4.79 -5.06
CA HIS A 93 -1.74 -5.84 -6.06
C HIS A 93 -2.08 -7.17 -5.41
N MET A 94 -2.88 -7.98 -6.11
CA MET A 94 -3.31 -9.29 -5.60
C MET A 94 -2.73 -10.36 -6.50
N GLY A 95 -1.93 -11.27 -5.94
CA GLY A 95 -1.30 -12.32 -6.76
C GLY A 95 -2.26 -13.35 -7.38
N ARG A 96 -3.57 -13.30 -7.06
CA ARG A 96 -4.62 -14.05 -7.79
C ARG A 96 -4.95 -13.42 -9.15
N ASP A 97 -4.61 -12.15 -9.34
CA ASP A 97 -4.83 -11.37 -10.54
C ASP A 97 -3.57 -10.55 -10.85
N PRO A 98 -2.48 -11.23 -11.27
CA PRO A 98 -1.14 -10.65 -11.28
C PRO A 98 -0.96 -9.52 -12.30
N GLU A 99 -1.90 -9.37 -13.24
CA GLU A 99 -1.90 -8.38 -14.31
C GLU A 99 -2.74 -7.14 -13.97
N ARG A 100 -3.23 -7.02 -12.73
CA ARG A 100 -4.01 -5.88 -12.28
C ARG A 100 -3.42 -5.27 -11.01
N VAL A 101 -3.37 -3.94 -11.00
CA VAL A 101 -3.06 -3.14 -9.81
C VAL A 101 -4.21 -2.18 -9.53
N SER A 102 -4.36 -1.76 -8.28
CA SER A 102 -5.38 -0.81 -7.86
C SER A 102 -4.83 0.29 -6.97
N SER A 103 -5.57 1.39 -6.92
CA SER A 103 -5.43 2.43 -5.91
C SER A 103 -6.79 2.68 -5.29
N ALA A 104 -6.80 3.12 -4.05
CA ALA A 104 -8.02 3.37 -3.29
C ALA A 104 -7.85 4.56 -2.34
N VAL A 105 -8.98 5.17 -2.01
CA VAL A 105 -9.09 6.17 -0.97
C VAL A 105 -10.17 5.71 -0.01
N HIS A 106 -9.78 5.49 1.24
CA HIS A 106 -10.70 5.19 2.33
C HIS A 106 -10.87 6.42 3.20
N VAL A 107 -12.12 6.82 3.39
CA VAL A 107 -12.54 7.92 4.27
C VAL A 107 -13.83 7.51 4.97
N ALA A 108 -14.27 8.26 5.98
CA ALA A 108 -15.48 7.92 6.74
C ALA A 108 -16.74 7.76 5.84
N MET A 109 -16.84 8.49 4.74
CA MET A 109 -17.94 8.40 3.78
C MET A 109 -17.89 7.13 2.89
N GLY A 110 -16.73 6.51 2.72
CA GLY A 110 -16.56 5.32 1.88
C GLY A 110 -15.22 4.64 2.16
N HIS A 111 -15.27 3.43 2.70
CA HIS A 111 -14.11 2.64 3.14
C HIS A 111 -14.39 1.13 3.00
N ALA A 112 -13.39 0.29 3.28
CA ALA A 112 -13.44 -1.14 2.97
C ALA A 112 -13.96 -1.41 1.55
N GLY A 113 -15.01 -2.24 1.40
CA GLY A 113 -15.62 -2.54 0.10
C GLY A 113 -16.36 -1.38 -0.58
N GLN A 114 -16.48 -0.21 0.08
CA GLN A 114 -17.13 0.99 -0.44
C GLN A 114 -16.12 2.12 -0.73
N ALA A 115 -14.83 1.83 -0.69
CA ALA A 115 -13.78 2.81 -0.96
C ALA A 115 -13.87 3.36 -2.38
N PHE A 116 -13.51 4.63 -2.55
CA PHE A 116 -13.32 5.18 -3.88
C PHE A 116 -12.07 4.55 -4.47
N SER A 117 -12.23 3.74 -5.50
CA SER A 117 -11.14 2.92 -6.03
C SER A 117 -11.19 2.81 -7.55
N SER A 118 -10.03 2.55 -8.12
CA SER A 118 -9.86 2.29 -9.54
C SER A 118 -8.77 1.25 -9.71
N SER A 119 -8.82 0.53 -10.82
CA SER A 119 -7.81 -0.46 -11.16
C SER A 119 -7.37 -0.28 -12.60
N LEU A 120 -6.15 -0.69 -12.90
CA LEU A 120 -5.63 -0.71 -14.26
C LEU A 120 -4.99 -2.06 -14.57
N SER A 121 -5.02 -2.42 -15.85
CA SER A 121 -4.23 -3.53 -16.37
C SER A 121 -2.76 -3.12 -16.43
N LEU A 122 -1.91 -3.94 -15.82
CA LEU A 122 -0.46 -3.81 -15.80
C LEU A 122 0.15 -5.22 -15.91
N PRO A 123 0.16 -5.84 -17.09
CA PRO A 123 0.52 -7.26 -17.26
C PRO A 123 1.93 -7.64 -16.81
N ASP A 124 2.83 -6.66 -16.77
CA ASP A 124 4.24 -6.83 -16.43
C ASP A 124 4.61 -6.36 -15.02
N ALA A 125 3.61 -6.12 -14.15
CA ALA A 125 3.79 -5.65 -12.77
C ALA A 125 4.75 -6.50 -11.94
N CYS A 126 4.83 -7.81 -12.23
CA CYS A 126 5.68 -8.74 -11.50
C CYS A 126 7.03 -9.01 -12.18
N GLN A 127 7.20 -8.55 -13.43
CA GLN A 127 8.32 -8.84 -14.30
C GLN A 127 9.36 -7.72 -14.23
N LYS A 128 8.91 -6.46 -14.14
CA LYS A 128 9.79 -5.28 -14.11
C LYS A 128 9.38 -4.27 -13.05
N PHE A 129 10.24 -3.28 -12.84
CA PHE A 129 9.94 -2.16 -11.95
C PHE A 129 8.98 -1.18 -12.64
N HIS A 130 8.02 -0.68 -11.87
CA HIS A 130 7.10 0.38 -12.26
C HIS A 130 7.15 1.50 -11.23
N ARG A 131 6.87 2.73 -11.68
CA ARG A 131 6.77 3.91 -10.81
C ARG A 131 5.33 4.08 -10.39
N TYR A 132 5.02 3.75 -9.15
CA TYR A 132 3.71 3.97 -8.54
C TYR A 132 3.69 5.33 -7.88
N GLN A 133 2.71 6.15 -8.23
CA GLN A 133 2.76 7.59 -7.99
C GLN A 133 1.49 8.08 -7.33
N MET A 134 1.66 9.03 -6.42
CA MET A 134 0.58 9.81 -5.82
C MET A 134 0.94 11.28 -5.87
N HIS A 135 0.09 12.09 -6.49
CA HIS A 135 0.15 13.54 -6.43
C HIS A 135 -0.99 14.03 -5.52
N TRP A 136 -0.63 14.43 -4.31
CA TRP A 136 -1.56 14.89 -3.28
C TRP A 136 -1.43 16.39 -3.11
N THR A 137 -2.52 17.12 -3.35
CA THR A 137 -2.62 18.57 -3.20
C THR A 137 -3.77 18.92 -2.25
N PRO A 138 -3.89 20.20 -1.83
CA PRO A 138 -5.05 20.66 -1.08
C PRO A 138 -6.40 20.46 -1.79
N ASP A 139 -6.39 20.31 -3.12
CA ASP A 139 -7.59 20.15 -3.94
C ASP A 139 -7.91 18.68 -4.26
N GLY A 140 -7.02 17.75 -3.91
CA GLY A 140 -7.29 16.33 -4.00
C GLY A 140 -6.07 15.44 -4.23
N VAL A 141 -6.30 14.14 -4.40
CA VAL A 141 -5.27 13.14 -4.73
C VAL A 141 -5.43 12.59 -6.14
N THR A 142 -4.33 12.46 -6.88
CA THR A 142 -4.24 11.75 -8.16
C THR A 142 -3.28 10.58 -8.02
N PHE A 143 -3.68 9.40 -8.48
CA PHE A 143 -2.83 8.21 -8.52
C PHE A 143 -2.46 7.86 -9.96
N GLY A 144 -1.24 7.39 -10.13
CA GLY A 144 -0.67 7.09 -11.43
C GLY A 144 0.33 5.95 -11.41
N VAL A 145 0.54 5.37 -12.60
CA VAL A 145 1.61 4.40 -12.85
C VAL A 145 2.42 4.89 -14.05
N ASN A 146 3.74 4.91 -13.91
CA ASN A 146 4.68 5.30 -14.97
C ASN A 146 4.40 6.67 -15.60
N GLY A 147 3.88 7.63 -14.83
CA GLY A 147 3.53 8.98 -15.27
C GLY A 147 2.12 9.10 -15.84
N GLN A 148 1.33 8.02 -15.89
CA GLN A 148 -0.04 8.04 -16.40
C GLN A 148 -1.03 7.93 -15.23
N ALA A 149 -1.88 8.95 -15.08
CA ALA A 149 -2.93 8.96 -14.08
C ALA A 149 -4.03 7.96 -14.43
N HIS A 150 -4.56 7.26 -13.43
CA HIS A 150 -5.68 6.31 -13.59
C HIS A 150 -6.80 6.51 -12.55
N MET A 151 -6.56 7.34 -11.53
CA MET A 151 -7.55 7.67 -10.51
C MET A 151 -7.36 9.08 -10.00
N ARG A 152 -8.45 9.82 -9.84
CA ARG A 152 -8.47 11.14 -9.21
C ARG A 152 -9.57 11.17 -8.15
N TYR A 153 -9.21 11.47 -6.91
CA TYR A 153 -10.14 11.69 -5.80
C TYR A 153 -10.15 13.18 -5.39
N PRO A 154 -11.12 13.98 -5.87
CA PRO A 154 -11.15 15.41 -5.56
C PRO A 154 -11.48 15.66 -4.09
N LYS A 155 -11.02 16.81 -3.57
CA LYS A 155 -11.53 17.31 -2.29
C LYS A 155 -13.05 17.50 -2.39
N THR A 156 -13.75 17.06 -1.35
CA THR A 156 -15.20 17.10 -1.27
C THR A 156 -15.69 18.19 -0.33
N ASP A 157 -16.86 18.75 -0.59
CA ASP A 157 -17.47 19.79 0.27
C ASP A 157 -18.19 19.23 1.51
N VAL A 158 -18.15 17.90 1.73
CA VAL A 158 -18.78 17.24 2.88
C VAL A 158 -17.89 17.19 4.14
N GLY A 159 -16.86 18.04 4.18
CA GLY A 159 -15.95 18.19 5.31
C GLY A 159 -15.09 16.95 5.59
N PRO A 160 -14.65 16.75 6.85
CA PRO A 160 -13.70 15.69 7.22
C PRO A 160 -14.16 14.27 6.89
N ARG A 161 -15.47 14.05 6.74
CA ARG A 161 -16.00 12.73 6.37
C ARG A 161 -15.61 12.29 4.96
N GLY A 162 -15.45 13.22 4.03
CA GLY A 162 -15.01 12.95 2.66
C GLY A 162 -13.58 13.42 2.40
N TRP A 163 -13.05 14.32 3.23
CA TRP A 163 -11.70 14.83 3.08
C TRP A 163 -11.05 15.09 4.45
N PRO A 164 -10.50 14.06 5.11
CA PRO A 164 -9.83 14.19 6.41
C PRO A 164 -8.37 14.66 6.30
N PHE A 165 -7.89 14.92 5.08
CA PHE A 165 -6.48 15.18 4.74
C PHE A 165 -6.07 16.65 4.77
#